data_AF-N0AV38-F1
#
_entry.id   AF-N0AV38-F1
#
_cell.length_a   1.000
_cell.length_b   1.000
_cell.length_c   1.000
_cell.angle_alpha   90.00
_cell.angle_beta   90.00
_cell.angle_gamma   90.00
#
_symmetry.space_group_name_H-M   'P 1'
#
loop_
_entity.id
_entity.type
_entity.pdbx_description
1 polymer ?
#
loop_
_entity_poly.entity_id
_entity_poly.type
_entity_poly.pdbx_seq_one_letter_code
_entity_poly.pdbx_strand_id
1 'polypeptide(L)' 'MEFIRPEDVLEDCASTFCAQTTDLAPLFFAEAYDNVEKKIKEVRLESLRGKWVILFFYASDFTFV' A
#
# COMPACT_ATOMS: atom_id res chain seq x y z
N MET A 1 15.24 -28.34 26.11
CA MET A 1 15.94 -27.67 24.99
C MET A 1 14.95 -27.67 23.86
N GLU A 2 14.24 -26.56 23.65
CA GLU A 2 13.17 -26.51 22.66
C GLU A 2 13.78 -26.42 21.26
N PHE A 3 13.33 -27.31 20.38
CA PHE A 3 13.77 -27.39 19.00
C PHE A 3 12.94 -26.37 18.21
N ILE A 4 13.48 -25.17 18.05
CA ILE A 4 12.86 -24.10 17.27
C ILE A 4 12.84 -24.56 15.81
N ARG A 5 11.65 -24.71 15.21
CA ARG A 5 11.56 -25.06 13.79
C ARG A 5 11.96 -23.83 12.98
N PRO A 6 12.60 -23.98 11.80
CA PRO A 6 12.96 -22.84 10.95
C PRO A 6 11.76 -21.94 10.59
N GLU A 7 10.55 -22.49 10.61
CA GLU A 7 9.28 -21.80 10.38
C GLU A 7 8.82 -20.91 11.55
N ASP A 8 9.37 -21.11 12.76
CA ASP A 8 9.04 -20.34 13.97
C ASP A 8 9.97 -19.10 14.14
N VAL A 9 10.94 -18.90 13.24
CA VAL A 9 11.67 -17.64 13.13
C VAL A 9 10.83 -16.73 12.25
N LEU A 10 9.97 -15.92 12.88
CA LEU A 10 9.47 -14.69 12.27
C LEU A 10 10.72 -13.91 11.82
N GLU A 11 11.05 -13.99 10.52
CA GLU A 11 11.97 -13.03 9.91
C GLU A 11 11.37 -11.66 10.19
N ASP A 12 11.94 -10.98 11.19
CA ASP A 12 11.65 -9.58 11.43
C ASP A 12 11.97 -8.88 10.12
N CYS A 13 10.90 -8.44 9.46
CA CYS A 13 10.93 -7.95 8.10
C CYS A 13 11.51 -6.54 8.14
N ALA A 14 12.79 -6.42 8.51
CA ALA A 14 13.49 -5.19 8.86
C ALA A 14 13.80 -4.29 7.64
N SER A 15 13.14 -4.53 6.51
CA SER A 15 13.30 -3.73 5.29
C SER A 15 12.16 -2.72 5.15
N THR A 16 12.49 -1.52 4.68
CA THR A 16 11.56 -0.41 4.42
C THR A 16 10.44 -0.75 3.43
N PHE A 17 10.50 -1.91 2.75
CA PHE A 17 9.57 -2.32 1.70
C PHE A 17 8.69 -3.53 2.09
N CYS A 18 8.71 -3.95 3.36
CA CYS A 18 7.85 -5.04 3.81
C CYS A 18 6.50 -4.49 4.27
N ALA A 19 5.44 -4.75 3.51
CA ALA A 19 4.07 -4.38 3.87
C ALA A 19 3.32 -5.62 4.39
N GLN A 20 3.09 -5.70 5.70
CA GLN A 20 2.33 -6.78 6.34
C GLN A 20 0.87 -6.39 6.51
N THR A 21 -0.03 -7.38 6.54
CA THR A 21 -1.49 -7.17 6.63
C THR A 21 -1.95 -6.55 7.94
N THR A 22 -1.17 -6.71 9.00
CA THR A 22 -1.47 -6.20 10.35
C THR A 22 -0.87 -4.84 10.63
N ASP A 23 0.03 -4.37 9.76
CA ASP A 23 0.73 -3.11 9.95
C ASP A 23 -0.14 -1.93 9.48
N LEU A 24 0.21 -0.74 9.95
CA LEU A 24 -0.35 0.48 9.39
C LEU A 24 0.13 0.61 7.94
N ALA A 25 -0.81 0.83 7.03
CA ALA A 25 -0.50 1.07 5.62
C ALA A 25 0.48 2.25 5.48
N PRO A 26 1.52 2.14 4.63
CA PRO A 26 2.45 3.24 4.37
C PRO A 26 1.73 4.49 3.89
N LEU A 27 2.07 5.63 4.47
CA LEU A 27 1.51 6.92 4.07
C LEU A 27 1.96 7.27 2.65
N PHE A 28 1.04 7.75 1.84
CA PHE A 28 1.33 8.25 0.51
C PHE A 28 0.57 9.55 0.24
N PHE A 29 1.16 10.36 -0.63
CA PHE A 29 0.47 11.44 -1.31
C PHE A 29 0.86 11.43 -2.78
N ALA A 30 -0.09 11.73 -3.66
CA ALA A 30 0.15 11.77 -5.09
C ALA A 30 -0.83 12.73 -5.77
N GLU A 31 -0.43 13.26 -6.92
CA GLU A 31 -1.35 13.91 -7.84
C GLU A 31 -2.19 12.85 -8.56
N ALA A 32 -3.51 13.00 -8.50
CA ALA A 32 -4.45 12.11 -9.17
C ALA A 32 -5.50 12.91 -9.94
N TYR A 33 -5.97 12.35 -11.05
CA TYR A 33 -7.05 12.93 -11.83
C TYR A 33 -8.42 12.61 -11.21
N ASP A 34 -9.15 13.64 -10.80
CA ASP A 34 -10.52 13.52 -10.30
C ASP A 34 -11.50 13.56 -11.48
N ASN A 35 -12.17 12.43 -11.73
CA ASN A 35 -13.11 12.29 -12.85
C ASN A 35 -14.42 13.10 -12.67
N VAL A 36 -14.78 13.47 -11.44
CA VAL A 36 -15.98 14.26 -11.14
C VAL A 36 -15.71 15.73 -11.42
N GLU A 37 -14.61 16.26 -10.87
CA GLU A 37 -14.24 17.67 -11.03
C GLU A 37 -13.42 17.97 -12.29
N LYS A 38 -12.98 16.94 -13.00
CA LYS A 38 -12.17 17.03 -14.23
C LYS A 38 -10.85 17.78 -14.03
N LYS A 39 -10.21 17.60 -12.87
CA LYS A 39 -8.99 18.31 -12.47
C LYS A 39 -7.99 17.38 -11.77
N ILE A 40 -6.72 17.78 -11.80
CA ILE A 40 -5.69 17.15 -10.98
C ILE A 40 -5.84 17.66 -9.54
N LYS A 41 -5.79 16.74 -8.58
CA LYS A 41 -5.81 17.02 -7.15
C LYS A 41 -4.77 16.19 -6.43
N GLU A 42 -4.28 16.70 -5.31
CA GLU A 42 -3.48 15.91 -4.39
C GLU A 42 -4.38 15.00 -3.56
N VAL A 43 -4.08 13.70 -3.56
CA VAL A 43 -4.73 12.70 -2.70
C VAL A 43 -3.74 12.28 -1.63
N ARG A 44 -4.19 12.28 -0.37
CA ARG A 44 -3.43 11.82 0.79
C ARG A 44 -4.18 10.66 1.46
N LEU A 45 -3.48 9.59 1.82
CA LEU A 45 -4.09 8.44 2.49
C LEU A 45 -4.81 8.86 3.79
N GLU A 46 -4.23 9.81 4.52
CA GLU A 46 -4.76 10.31 5.78
C GLU A 46 -6.12 11.00 5.62
N SER A 47 -6.37 11.65 4.48
CA SER A 47 -7.65 12.29 4.16
C SER A 47 -8.78 11.29 3.91
N LEU A 48 -8.45 10.00 3.74
CA LEU A 48 -9.41 8.91 3.51
C LEU A 48 -9.72 8.09 4.76
N ARG A 49 -9.20 8.49 5.94
CA ARG A 49 -9.51 7.82 7.21
C ARG A 49 -11.03 7.75 7.46
N GLY A 50 -11.47 6.60 7.98
CA GLY A 50 -12.89 6.31 8.20
C GLY A 50 -13.60 5.68 6.98
N LYS A 51 -12.89 5.49 5.86
CA LYS A 51 -13.37 4.73 4.69
C LYS A 51 -12.46 3.54 4.44
N TRP A 52 -13.02 2.50 3.82
CA TRP A 52 -12.19 1.43 3.24
C TRP A 52 -11.52 1.97 1.98
N VAL A 53 -10.21 1.70 1.84
CA VAL A 53 -9.39 2.11 0.70
C VAL A 53 -8.82 0.86 0.06
N ILE A 54 -9.03 0.71 -1.24
CA ILE A 54 -8.40 -0.33 -2.07
C ILE A 54 -7.36 0.38 -2.94
N LEU A 55 -6.08 0.13 -2.68
CA LEU A 55 -4.96 0.62 -3.48
C LEU A 55 -4.43 -0.54 -4.32
N PHE A 56 -4.34 -0.35 -5.63
CA PHE A 56 -3.74 -1.32 -6.55
C PHE A 56 -2.78 -0.59 -7.50
N PHE A 57 -1.76 -1.32 -7.94
CA PHE A 57 -0.76 -0.82 -8.88
C PHE A 57 -0.94 -1.55 -10.21
N TYR A 58 -0.71 -0.85 -11.31
CA TYR A 58 -0.68 -1.41 -12.65
C TYR A 58 0.63 -1.03 -13.34
N ALA A 59 1.05 -1.81 -14.34
CA ALA A 59 2.41 -1.73 -14.87
C ALA A 59 2.67 -0.46 -15.71
N SER A 60 1.74 -0.10 -16.60
CA SER A 60 1.89 1.06 -17.48
C SER A 60 0.56 1.49 -18.09
N ASP A 61 0.49 2.74 -18.54
CA ASP A 61 -0.63 3.28 -19.29
C ASP A 61 -0.62 2.77 -20.74
N PHE A 62 -1.81 2.61 -21.34
CA PHE A 62 -2.00 2.30 -22.76
C PHE A 62 -1.26 1.04 -23.26
N THR A 63 -1.30 -0.04 -22.48
CA THR A 63 -0.85 -1.35 -22.94
C THR A 63 -1.83 -1.97 -23.93
N PHE A 64 -1.33 -2.82 -24.83
CA PHE A 64 -2.19 -3.61 -25.72
C PHE A 64 -2.92 -4.69 -24.91
N VAL A 65 -4.22 -4.85 -25.18
CA VAL A 65 -5.09 -5.91 -24.63
C VAL A 65 -5.42 -6.91 -25.73
#